data_AF-A0A1E5FVT8-F1
#
_entry.id   AF-A0A1E5FVT8-F1
#
_cell.length_a   1.000
_cell.length_b   1.000
_cell.length_c   1.000
_cell.angle_alpha   90.00
_cell.angle_beta   90.00
_cell.angle_gamma   90.00
#
_symmetry.space_group_name_H-M   'P 1'
#
loop_
_entity.id
_entity.type
_entity.pdbx_description
1 polymer ?
#
loop_
_entity_poly.entity_id
_entity_poly.type
_entity_poly.pdbx_seq_one_letter_code
_entity_poly.pdbx_strand_id
1 'polypeptide(L)'
;MFNFKKSSLVSVLLMGMAASAGANAASNATVLWSGIVPTTSPSDALIITGQSGDTTALNGTITPSSDGVFESDTILLEAHVNDGDAATPVVGELTDANWTLTAASVTFDGIANPSQAVEVDVNGEKVAVGGVVSNAKTFSAKVKQTAVLPEAEVGGATVQASITVMADLV
;
A
#
# COMPACT_ATOMS: atom_id res chain seq x y z
N MET A 1 89.34 18.13 0.08
CA MET A 1 88.46 18.78 1.08
C MET A 1 87.04 18.67 0.56
N PHE A 2 86.12 18.15 1.39
CA PHE A 2 84.67 17.94 1.17
C PHE A 2 84.22 16.84 0.19
N ASN A 3 83.23 16.01 0.48
CA ASN A 3 82.83 15.22 1.66
C ASN A 3 81.65 14.36 1.18
N PHE A 4 81.73 13.04 1.30
CA PHE A 4 80.57 12.14 1.17
C PHE A 4 79.58 12.39 2.33
N LYS A 5 78.33 12.70 2.04
CA LYS A 5 77.19 12.61 2.99
C LYS A 5 76.00 12.01 2.24
N LYS A 6 75.81 10.69 2.30
CA LYS A 6 74.86 9.99 3.20
C LYS A 6 73.44 10.57 3.11
N SER A 7 72.63 9.98 2.22
CA SER A 7 71.18 10.13 2.24
C SER A 7 70.65 9.45 3.50
N SER A 8 70.13 10.24 4.44
CA SER A 8 69.60 9.76 5.73
C SER A 8 68.17 9.25 5.56
N LEU A 9 67.97 8.08 6.13
CA LEU A 9 66.71 7.41 6.39
C LEU A 9 65.77 8.20 7.33
N VAL A 10 64.46 8.02 7.09
CA VAL A 10 63.38 7.66 8.04
C VAL A 10 62.66 8.74 8.89
N SER A 11 61.35 8.83 8.58
CA SER A 11 60.11 8.98 9.38
C SER A 11 60.02 9.89 10.60
N VAL A 12 59.02 10.79 10.57
CA VAL A 12 58.13 11.07 11.71
C VAL A 12 56.69 11.26 11.21
N LEU A 13 55.77 10.58 11.89
CA LEU A 13 54.33 10.53 11.70
C LEU A 13 53.62 11.86 11.96
N LEU A 14 52.53 12.12 11.23
CA LEU A 14 51.38 12.87 11.74
C LEU A 14 50.10 12.15 11.32
N MET A 15 49.47 11.55 12.32
CA MET A 15 48.12 11.01 12.26
C MET A 15 47.14 12.14 11.95
N GLY A 16 46.38 11.98 10.88
CA GLY A 16 45.16 12.74 10.62
C GLY A 16 44.07 11.75 10.26
N MET A 17 43.29 11.34 11.27
CA MET A 17 42.02 10.66 11.05
C MET A 17 41.09 11.65 10.34
N ALA A 18 40.84 11.42 9.06
CA ALA A 18 39.65 11.93 8.40
C ALA A 18 38.79 10.70 8.05
N ALA A 19 37.91 10.37 8.97
CA ALA A 19 36.75 9.55 8.67
C ALA A 19 35.93 10.30 7.61
N SER A 20 35.99 9.84 6.37
CA SER A 20 34.89 10.06 5.44
C SER A 20 34.24 8.70 5.23
N ALA A 21 33.22 8.45 6.05
CA ALA A 21 32.20 7.47 5.75
C ALA A 21 31.54 7.87 4.43
N GLY A 22 32.07 7.37 3.33
CA GLY A 22 31.38 7.33 2.06
C GLY A 22 30.42 6.14 2.12
N ALA A 23 29.27 6.37 2.75
CA ALA A 23 28.15 5.46 2.75
C ALA A 23 27.87 4.97 1.32
N ASN A 24 27.59 3.68 1.21
CA ASN A 24 27.20 2.99 -0.01
C ASN A 24 26.14 3.80 -0.78
N ALA A 25 26.50 4.35 -1.93
CA ALA A 25 25.54 4.91 -2.88
C ALA A 25 25.28 3.89 -3.99
N ALA A 26 24.63 2.79 -3.63
CA ALA A 26 23.93 1.97 -4.61
C ALA A 26 22.46 2.42 -4.60
N SER A 27 21.99 2.94 -5.73
CA SER A 27 20.58 3.25 -5.94
C SER A 27 19.91 2.04 -6.57
N ASN A 28 18.87 1.56 -5.91
CA ASN A 28 17.97 0.52 -6.37
C ASN A 28 16.54 1.03 -6.16
N ALA A 29 15.71 0.86 -7.18
CA ALA A 29 14.28 1.11 -7.11
C ALA A 29 13.58 -0.17 -7.57
N THR A 30 12.74 -0.71 -6.71
CA THR A 30 11.78 -1.75 -7.05
C THR A 30 10.41 -1.14 -6.84
N VAL A 31 9.63 -1.06 -7.92
CA VAL A 31 8.23 -0.63 -7.88
C VAL A 31 7.42 -1.79 -8.43
N LEU A 32 6.56 -2.39 -7.61
CA LEU A 32 5.45 -3.19 -8.09
C LEU A 32 4.37 -3.36 -7.02
N TRP A 33 3.14 -2.93 -7.34
CA TRP A 33 1.93 -3.49 -6.76
C TRP A 33 1.83 -4.95 -7.18
N SER A 34 1.82 -5.88 -6.24
CA SER A 34 1.24 -7.19 -6.55
C SER A 34 -0.28 -7.05 -6.43
N GLY A 35 -0.89 -6.73 -7.57
CA GLY A 35 -2.34 -6.68 -7.73
C GLY A 35 -2.82 -8.06 -8.16
N ILE A 36 -3.64 -8.70 -7.33
CA ILE A 36 -4.74 -9.50 -7.89
C ILE A 36 -5.53 -8.51 -8.75
N VAL A 37 -5.85 -8.84 -10.00
CA VAL A 37 -6.79 -8.04 -10.79
C VAL A 37 -8.07 -7.97 -9.97
N PRO A 38 -8.49 -6.78 -9.49
CA PRO A 38 -9.70 -6.69 -8.70
C PRO A 38 -10.85 -7.21 -9.56
N THR A 39 -11.46 -8.30 -9.11
CA THR A 39 -12.63 -8.88 -9.79
C THR A 39 -13.85 -8.37 -9.06
N THR A 40 -14.57 -7.46 -9.68
CA THR A 40 -15.95 -7.19 -9.30
C THR A 40 -16.79 -8.31 -9.92
N SER A 41 -17.51 -9.08 -9.11
CA SER A 41 -18.54 -9.97 -9.62
C SER A 41 -19.84 -9.19 -9.67
N PRO A 42 -20.30 -8.71 -10.84
CA PRO A 42 -21.61 -8.09 -10.94
C PRO A 42 -22.68 -9.09 -10.54
N SER A 43 -23.75 -8.61 -9.92
CA SER A 43 -24.99 -9.37 -9.78
C SER A 43 -25.97 -8.93 -10.86
N ASP A 44 -27.11 -9.61 -10.98
CA ASP A 44 -28.18 -9.17 -11.91
C ASP A 44 -28.77 -7.80 -11.54
N ALA A 45 -28.51 -7.30 -10.32
CA ALA A 45 -29.07 -6.05 -9.82
C ALA A 45 -28.05 -4.91 -9.65
N LEU A 46 -26.79 -5.23 -9.33
CA LEU A 46 -25.77 -4.25 -8.96
C LEU A 46 -24.42 -4.51 -9.62
N ILE A 47 -23.74 -3.41 -9.95
CA ILE A 47 -22.33 -3.37 -10.35
C ILE A 47 -21.59 -2.42 -9.41
N ILE A 48 -20.46 -2.87 -8.87
CA ILE A 48 -19.50 -2.03 -8.17
C ILE A 48 -18.48 -1.53 -9.20
N THR A 49 -18.21 -0.23 -9.22
CA THR A 49 -17.19 0.37 -10.08
C THR A 49 -16.27 1.27 -9.25
N GLY A 50 -15.18 1.75 -9.85
CA GLY A 50 -14.39 2.86 -9.33
C GLY A 50 -15.03 4.20 -9.65
N GLN A 51 -14.28 5.28 -9.43
CA GLN A 51 -14.75 6.64 -9.69
C GLN A 51 -15.32 6.81 -11.12
N SER A 52 -16.50 7.41 -11.23
CA SER A 52 -17.17 7.70 -12.51
C SER A 52 -17.49 6.47 -13.36
N GLY A 53 -17.84 5.34 -12.73
CA GLY A 53 -18.19 4.11 -13.45
C GLY A 53 -17.00 3.31 -13.99
N ASP A 54 -15.76 3.68 -13.63
CA ASP A 54 -14.55 3.03 -14.15
C ASP A 54 -14.34 1.64 -13.51
N THR A 55 -14.50 0.57 -14.30
CA THR A 55 -14.33 -0.81 -13.85
C THR A 55 -12.88 -1.27 -13.76
N THR A 56 -11.93 -0.42 -14.17
CA THR A 56 -10.49 -0.72 -14.23
C THR A 56 -9.68 0.00 -13.14
N ALA A 57 -10.18 1.12 -12.61
CA ALA A 57 -9.48 1.95 -11.64
C ALA A 57 -9.89 1.63 -10.18
N LEU A 58 -9.52 0.44 -9.71
CA LEU A 58 -9.79 -0.02 -8.33
C LEU A 58 -8.52 -0.15 -7.48
N ASN A 59 -7.43 0.50 -7.90
CA ASN A 59 -6.11 0.39 -7.26
C ASN A 59 -5.64 1.76 -6.73
N GLY A 60 -4.92 1.77 -5.60
CA GLY A 60 -4.44 2.99 -4.92
C GLY A 60 -3.04 2.79 -4.32
N THR A 61 -2.22 3.85 -4.24
CA THR A 61 -0.79 3.70 -3.93
C THR A 61 -0.55 3.58 -2.43
N ILE A 62 0.57 2.96 -2.05
CA ILE A 62 1.02 2.84 -0.67
C ILE A 62 2.44 3.36 -0.62
N THR A 63 2.72 4.25 0.33
CA THR A 63 4.08 4.74 0.61
C THR A 63 4.43 4.38 2.05
N PRO A 64 5.07 3.22 2.30
CA PRO A 64 5.43 2.80 3.64
C PRO A 64 6.74 3.45 4.11
N SER A 65 6.81 3.76 5.41
CA SER A 65 8.07 4.06 6.08
C SER A 65 8.89 2.78 6.31
N SER A 66 10.16 2.94 6.68
CA SER A 66 11.09 1.83 6.91
C SER A 66 10.68 0.89 8.05
N ASP A 67 9.80 1.35 8.94
CA ASP A 67 9.20 0.59 10.03
C ASP A 67 7.84 -0.03 9.68
N GLY A 68 7.46 -0.01 8.39
CA GLY A 68 6.24 -0.64 7.88
C GLY A 68 4.95 0.12 8.15
N VAL A 69 5.01 1.29 8.78
CA VAL A 69 3.84 2.17 8.96
C VAL A 69 3.45 2.81 7.63
N PHE A 70 2.16 2.82 7.30
CA PHE A 70 1.67 3.48 6.09
C PHE A 70 0.20 3.87 6.19
N GLU A 71 -0.18 4.81 5.32
CA GLU A 71 -1.55 5.08 4.92
C GLU A 71 -1.62 4.96 3.39
N SER A 72 -2.60 4.23 2.88
CA SER A 72 -2.84 4.14 1.43
C SER A 72 -3.54 5.39 0.90
N ASP A 73 -3.51 5.56 -0.42
CA ASP A 73 -4.46 6.43 -1.10
C ASP A 73 -5.91 6.01 -0.81
N THR A 74 -6.83 6.96 -0.94
CA THR A 74 -8.27 6.66 -0.92
C THR A 74 -8.67 6.01 -2.24
N ILE A 75 -9.33 4.85 -2.15
CA ILE A 75 -10.04 4.25 -3.28
C ILE A 75 -11.53 4.57 -3.11
N LEU A 76 -12.16 5.12 -4.15
CA LEU A 76 -13.60 5.36 -4.18
C LEU A 76 -14.28 4.27 -5.00
N LEU A 77 -15.27 3.63 -4.40
CA LEU A 77 -16.16 2.70 -5.06
C LEU A 77 -17.55 3.30 -5.20
N GLU A 78 -18.23 2.97 -6.29
CA GLU A 78 -19.56 3.43 -6.64
C GLU A 78 -20.49 2.22 -6.86
N ALA A 79 -21.71 2.29 -6.34
CA ALA A 79 -22.76 1.30 -6.60
C ALA A 79 -23.68 1.80 -7.73
N HIS A 80 -23.79 0.99 -8.78
CA HIS A 80 -24.67 1.26 -9.92
C HIS A 80 -25.70 0.16 -10.07
N VAL A 81 -26.87 0.50 -10.59
CA VAL A 81 -27.81 -0.48 -11.14
C VAL A 81 -27.10 -1.24 -12.27
N ASN A 82 -27.27 -2.56 -12.31
CA ASN A 82 -26.93 -3.33 -13.50
C ASN A 82 -28.10 -3.27 -14.49
N ASP A 83 -27.98 -2.48 -15.56
CA ASP A 83 -28.99 -2.41 -16.64
C ASP A 83 -28.89 -3.62 -17.59
N GLY A 84 -27.89 -4.48 -17.40
CA GLY A 84 -27.67 -5.74 -18.12
C GLY A 84 -28.01 -6.95 -17.27
N ASP A 85 -27.11 -7.94 -17.26
CA ASP A 85 -27.18 -9.14 -16.42
C ASP A 85 -25.80 -9.49 -15.84
N ALA A 86 -25.70 -10.51 -14.97
CA ALA A 86 -24.42 -10.90 -14.38
C ALA A 86 -23.37 -11.39 -15.41
N ALA A 87 -23.79 -11.91 -16.57
CA ALA A 87 -22.87 -12.38 -17.62
C ALA A 87 -22.43 -11.24 -18.54
N THR A 88 -23.26 -10.21 -18.70
CA THR A 88 -23.06 -9.06 -19.59
C THR A 88 -23.45 -7.76 -18.85
N PRO A 89 -22.64 -7.34 -17.86
CA PRO A 89 -22.98 -6.20 -17.02
C PRO A 89 -23.01 -4.89 -17.82
N VAL A 90 -24.00 -4.04 -17.54
CA VAL A 90 -24.11 -2.67 -18.09
C VAL A 90 -24.25 -1.70 -16.93
N VAL A 91 -23.28 -0.78 -16.80
CA VAL A 91 -23.26 0.23 -15.75
C VAL A 91 -24.41 1.22 -15.97
N GLY A 92 -25.40 1.21 -15.07
CA GLY A 92 -26.54 2.12 -15.04
C GLY A 92 -26.33 3.30 -14.09
N GLU A 93 -27.44 3.86 -13.61
CA GLU A 93 -27.42 4.99 -12.67
C GLU A 93 -26.91 4.61 -11.27
N LEU A 94 -26.37 5.61 -10.54
CA LEU A 94 -25.94 5.43 -9.15
C LEU A 94 -27.13 5.12 -8.23
N THR A 95 -27.02 4.04 -7.46
CA THR A 95 -28.06 3.56 -6.55
C THR A 95 -27.55 3.39 -5.13
N ASP A 96 -28.46 3.50 -4.16
CA ASP A 96 -28.13 3.27 -2.76
C ASP A 96 -27.91 1.78 -2.50
N ALA A 97 -26.86 1.47 -1.74
CA ALA A 97 -26.50 0.12 -1.32
C ALA A 97 -26.09 0.07 0.16
N ASN A 98 -26.20 -1.12 0.74
CA ASN A 98 -25.59 -1.50 2.00
C ASN A 98 -24.23 -2.14 1.71
N TRP A 99 -23.16 -1.47 2.15
CA TRP A 99 -21.79 -1.93 1.93
C TRP A 99 -21.26 -2.65 3.17
N THR A 100 -20.72 -3.84 3.01
CA THR A 100 -20.09 -4.61 4.08
C THR A 100 -18.61 -4.80 3.78
N LEU A 101 -17.74 -4.42 4.72
CA LEU A 101 -16.32 -4.76 4.68
C LEU A 101 -16.15 -6.22 5.09
N THR A 102 -15.89 -7.13 4.15
CA THR A 102 -15.86 -8.58 4.42
C THR A 102 -14.47 -9.10 4.73
N ALA A 103 -13.42 -8.44 4.25
CA ALA A 103 -12.04 -8.77 4.57
C ALA A 103 -11.13 -7.54 4.47
N ALA A 104 -10.02 -7.57 5.22
CA ALA A 104 -8.91 -6.65 5.09
C ALA A 104 -7.61 -7.44 5.32
N SER A 105 -6.59 -7.19 4.51
CA SER A 105 -5.30 -7.87 4.58
C SER A 105 -4.17 -6.90 4.29
N VAL A 106 -3.07 -7.05 5.03
CA VAL A 106 -1.78 -6.41 4.76
C VAL A 106 -0.72 -7.49 4.81
N THR A 107 0.19 -7.46 3.84
CA THR A 107 1.32 -8.40 3.75
C THR A 107 2.60 -7.67 3.35
N PHE A 108 3.72 -8.20 3.81
CA PHE A 108 5.08 -7.80 3.45
C PHE A 108 5.72 -9.00 2.73
N ASP A 109 6.09 -8.83 1.46
CA ASP A 109 6.53 -9.90 0.56
C ASP A 109 5.56 -11.10 0.51
N GLY A 110 4.25 -10.81 0.62
CA GLY A 110 3.18 -11.82 0.60
C GLY A 110 2.93 -12.54 1.92
N ILE A 111 3.64 -12.17 2.99
CA ILE A 111 3.45 -12.75 4.34
C ILE A 111 2.86 -11.70 5.28
N ALA A 112 1.83 -12.09 6.04
CA ALA A 112 1.27 -11.24 7.08
C ALA A 112 2.23 -11.17 8.28
N ASN A 113 2.56 -9.95 8.74
CA ASN A 113 3.32 -9.78 9.97
C ASN A 113 2.39 -9.96 11.19
N PRO A 114 2.69 -10.82 12.17
CA PRO A 114 1.78 -11.08 13.30
C PRO A 114 1.63 -9.89 14.25
N SER A 115 2.54 -8.92 14.21
CA SER A 115 2.51 -7.70 15.02
C SER A 115 1.84 -6.53 14.30
N GLN A 116 1.23 -6.75 13.13
CA GLN A 116 0.55 -5.70 12.40
C GLN A 116 -0.73 -5.21 13.08
N ALA A 117 -1.04 -3.92 12.91
CA ALA A 117 -2.26 -3.28 13.36
C ALA A 117 -2.95 -2.63 12.16
N VAL A 118 -3.71 -3.44 11.42
CA VAL A 118 -4.43 -2.98 10.23
C VAL A 118 -5.71 -2.27 10.63
N GLU A 119 -5.89 -1.05 10.11
CA GLU A 119 -7.12 -0.28 10.21
C GLU A 119 -7.66 0.01 8.82
N VAL A 120 -8.99 -0.06 8.67
CA VAL A 120 -9.68 0.39 7.46
C VAL A 120 -10.50 1.60 7.82
N ASP A 121 -10.23 2.71 7.14
CA ASP A 121 -11.02 3.93 7.20
C ASP A 121 -12.01 3.89 6.04
N VAL A 122 -13.30 3.98 6.34
CA VAL A 122 -14.37 4.02 5.36
C VAL A 122 -15.13 5.32 5.54
N ASN A 123 -15.21 6.14 4.48
CA ASN A 123 -15.90 7.44 4.50
C ASN A 123 -15.44 8.38 5.63
N GLY A 124 -14.18 8.28 6.07
CA GLY A 124 -13.61 9.11 7.14
C GLY A 124 -13.76 8.51 8.54
N GLU A 125 -14.35 7.32 8.67
CA GLU A 125 -14.54 6.63 9.95
C GLU A 125 -13.85 5.26 9.96
N LYS A 126 -13.27 4.88 11.10
CA LYS A 126 -12.68 3.55 11.27
C LYS A 126 -13.77 2.48 11.29
N VAL A 127 -13.69 1.52 10.37
CA VAL A 127 -14.61 0.39 10.24
C VAL A 127 -13.87 -0.92 10.43
N ALA A 128 -14.41 -1.79 11.28
CA ALA A 128 -13.89 -3.14 11.45
C ALA A 128 -14.45 -4.08 10.36
N VAL A 129 -13.74 -5.18 10.08
CA VAL A 129 -14.27 -6.26 9.24
C VAL A 129 -15.60 -6.77 9.83
N GLY A 130 -16.61 -6.91 8.98
CA GLY A 130 -18.01 -7.17 9.33
C GLY A 130 -18.84 -5.90 9.54
N GLY A 131 -18.23 -4.72 9.53
CA GLY A 131 -18.93 -3.44 9.61
C GLY A 131 -19.71 -3.11 8.34
N VAL A 132 -20.82 -2.38 8.52
CA VAL A 132 -21.76 -2.03 7.45
C VAL A 132 -21.90 -0.52 7.32
N VAL A 133 -21.86 -0.02 6.08
CA VAL A 133 -22.23 1.35 5.71
C VAL A 133 -23.54 1.28 4.92
N SER A 134 -24.62 1.76 5.52
CA SER A 134 -25.96 1.65 4.95
C SER A 134 -26.37 2.85 4.11
N ASN A 135 -27.23 2.61 3.11
CA ASN A 135 -27.87 3.63 2.27
C ASN A 135 -26.86 4.61 1.65
N ALA A 136 -25.76 4.07 1.12
CA ALA A 136 -24.71 4.86 0.50
C ALA A 136 -24.51 4.44 -0.96
N LYS A 137 -24.43 5.42 -1.85
CA LYS A 137 -24.08 5.21 -3.27
C LYS A 137 -22.58 5.00 -3.49
N THR A 138 -21.79 5.43 -2.51
CA THR A 138 -20.32 5.44 -2.59
C THR A 138 -19.70 4.85 -1.34
N PHE A 139 -18.57 4.19 -1.52
CA PHE A 139 -17.74 3.63 -0.47
C PHE A 139 -16.29 4.07 -0.70
N SER A 140 -15.82 5.06 0.06
CA SER A 140 -14.43 5.47 0.02
C SER A 140 -13.64 4.75 1.09
N ALA A 141 -12.50 4.15 0.75
CA ALA A 141 -11.73 3.34 1.68
C ALA A 141 -10.24 3.67 1.64
N LYS A 142 -9.62 3.61 2.82
CA LYS A 142 -8.17 3.62 3.01
C LYS A 142 -7.75 2.48 3.93
N VAL A 143 -6.59 1.91 3.68
CA VAL A 143 -5.96 0.96 4.59
C VAL A 143 -4.78 1.63 5.27
N LYS A 144 -4.68 1.42 6.58
CA LYS A 144 -3.56 1.89 7.40
C LYS A 144 -2.93 0.71 8.11
N GLN A 145 -1.61 0.71 8.19
CA GLN A 145 -0.88 -0.07 9.17
C GLN A 145 -0.25 0.91 10.16
N THR A 146 -0.74 0.88 11.40
CA THR A 146 -0.40 1.87 12.44
C THR A 146 0.65 1.39 13.43
N ALA A 147 0.91 0.08 13.50
CA ALA A 147 1.94 -0.47 14.38
C ALA A 147 3.33 -0.35 13.75
N VAL A 148 4.30 0.14 14.52
CA VAL A 148 5.73 0.09 14.20
C VAL A 148 6.18 -1.36 14.21
N LEU A 149 6.73 -1.83 13.09
CA LEU A 149 7.24 -3.19 12.94
C LEU A 149 8.77 -3.21 12.96
N PRO A 150 9.41 -4.32 13.37
CA PRO A 150 10.86 -4.43 13.33
C PRO A 150 11.39 -4.27 11.90
N GLU A 151 12.33 -3.35 11.68
CA GLU A 151 12.92 -3.10 10.34
C GLU A 151 13.56 -4.36 9.74
N ALA A 152 14.10 -5.26 10.57
CA ALA A 152 14.64 -6.54 10.09
C ALA A 152 13.58 -7.46 9.45
N GLU A 153 12.29 -7.23 9.72
CA GLU A 153 11.18 -8.03 9.20
C GLU A 153 10.47 -7.36 8.00
N VAL A 154 10.51 -6.03 7.90
CA VAL A 154 9.74 -5.26 6.89
C VAL A 154 10.58 -4.32 6.04
N GLY A 155 11.83 -4.05 6.42
CA GLY A 155 12.72 -3.14 5.72
C GLY A 155 13.05 -3.67 4.32
N GLY A 156 12.71 -2.89 3.30
CA GLY A 156 12.91 -3.25 1.90
C GLY A 156 11.91 -4.27 1.34
N ALA A 157 10.93 -4.71 2.14
CA ALA A 157 9.89 -5.63 1.71
C ALA A 157 8.82 -4.94 0.84
N THR A 158 8.19 -5.72 -0.03
CA THR A 158 7.06 -5.27 -0.85
C THR A 158 5.78 -5.30 -0.02
N VAL A 159 5.20 -4.12 0.24
CA VAL A 159 3.93 -4.02 0.95
C VAL A 159 2.75 -4.17 0.01
N GLN A 160 1.78 -4.97 0.41
CA GLN A 160 0.49 -5.10 -0.28
C GLN A 160 -0.64 -5.00 0.74
N ALA A 161 -1.64 -4.20 0.42
CA ALA A 161 -2.88 -4.13 1.18
C ALA A 161 -4.06 -4.45 0.26
N SER A 162 -5.06 -5.15 0.78
CA SER A 162 -6.30 -5.41 0.08
C SER A 162 -7.48 -5.37 1.04
N ILE A 163 -8.64 -4.96 0.52
CA ILE A 163 -9.92 -5.09 1.18
C ILE A 163 -10.87 -5.83 0.26
N THR A 164 -11.80 -6.57 0.85
CA THR A 164 -12.94 -7.15 0.14
C THR A 164 -14.19 -6.50 0.68
N VAL A 165 -15.04 -6.04 -0.24
CA VAL A 165 -16.31 -5.41 0.09
C VAL A 165 -17.44 -6.09 -0.66
N MET A 166 -18.63 -6.07 -0.06
CA MET A 166 -19.87 -6.53 -0.66
C MET A 166 -20.87 -5.38 -0.64
N ALA A 167 -21.64 -5.21 -1.72
CA ALA A 167 -22.72 -4.23 -1.79
C ALA A 167 -24.04 -4.95 -2.09
N ASP A 168 -25.05 -4.70 -1.25
CA ASP A 168 -26.41 -5.22 -1.41
C ASP A 168 -27.39 -4.06 -1.61
N LEU A 169 -28.44 -4.27 -2.42
CA LEU A 169 -29.48 -3.26 -2.62
C LEU A 169 -30.20 -2.97 -1.30
N VAL A 170 -30.63 -1.72 -1.10
CA VAL A 170 -31.47 -1.30 0.03
C VAL A 170 -32.90 -1.82 -0.12
#